data_AF-A0A382N4P2-F1
#
_entry.id   AF-A0A382N4P2-F1
#
_cell.length_a   1.000
_cell.length_b   1.000
_cell.length_c   1.000
_cell.angle_alpha   90.00
_cell.angle_beta   90.00
_cell.angle_gamma   90.00
#
_symmetry.space_group_name_H-M   'P 1'
#
loop_
_entity.id
_entity.type
_entity.pdbx_description
1 polymer ?
#
loop_
_entity_poly.entity_id
_entity_poly.type
_entity_poly.pdbx_seq_one_letter_code
_entity_poly.pdbx_strand_id
1 'polypeptide(L)'
;DTLTQESDYITLHMPLLDSTNNLFNAERIASMKSSARIINVARGGIIDEADLTQALNNDIIAGAAIDVFESEPLDMKSPLIKAKNILLTPHLGASTHEASEGVSFGICRQIRDFILDEKLSNPINMPITDMAQLKQIKPFLELAETLGKIEMQLAESPVKSVSVECFGNIEDSKPIALSFLIGLFHDMTDNRINFVNAGVIAEERGISFSHSLNTEPVSFANLIVAHITTDEGTIEVAGSVFGDQHPRIVDIMGYEVDVRPKGNMLFVQNKDVPGVIGKVGMLLGEGGVNIAEYLLSRTPNNDSAYSVIKFDGEINEELLESLKKVDEILTVKQLHV
;
A
#
# COMPACT_ATOMS: atom_id res chain seq x y z
N ASP A 1 -22.55 -4.04 31.14
CA ASP A 1 -23.26 -3.30 32.22
C ASP A 1 -23.15 -3.99 33.57
N THR A 2 -23.53 -5.27 33.70
CA THR A 2 -23.35 -6.03 34.96
C THR A 2 -21.95 -5.91 35.56
N LEU A 3 -20.89 -6.12 34.76
CA LEU A 3 -19.50 -5.95 35.22
C LEU A 3 -19.25 -4.56 35.82
N THR A 4 -19.73 -3.50 35.16
CA THR A 4 -19.52 -2.12 35.61
C THR A 4 -20.24 -1.84 36.94
N GLN A 5 -21.47 -2.33 37.09
CA GLN A 5 -22.32 -2.08 38.27
C GLN A 5 -21.91 -2.91 39.48
N GLU A 6 -21.36 -4.11 39.28
CA GLU A 6 -21.07 -5.05 40.36
C GLU A 6 -19.61 -5.04 40.82
N SER A 7 -18.68 -4.48 40.04
CA SER A 7 -17.26 -4.55 40.34
C SER A 7 -16.81 -3.47 41.34
N ASP A 8 -16.01 -3.88 42.33
CA ASP A 8 -15.30 -2.95 43.22
C ASP A 8 -13.97 -2.48 42.60
N TYR A 9 -13.41 -3.26 41.67
CA TYR A 9 -12.22 -2.90 40.90
C TYR A 9 -12.42 -3.30 39.45
N ILE A 10 -12.12 -2.39 38.53
CA ILE A 10 -12.13 -2.62 37.08
C ILE A 10 -10.74 -2.36 36.56
N THR A 11 -10.17 -3.33 35.82
CA THR A 11 -8.88 -3.18 35.13
C THR A 11 -9.08 -3.37 33.64
N LEU A 12 -8.47 -2.51 32.83
CA LEU A 12 -8.63 -2.49 31.38
C LEU A 12 -7.41 -3.12 30.70
N HIS A 13 -7.66 -4.09 29.81
CA HIS A 13 -6.65 -4.85 29.06
C HIS A 13 -7.08 -5.09 27.60
N MET A 14 -7.75 -4.11 27.01
CA MET A 14 -8.25 -4.17 25.63
C MET A 14 -7.44 -3.22 24.72
N PRO A 15 -7.32 -3.52 23.42
CA PRO A 15 -6.76 -2.56 22.47
C PRO A 15 -7.67 -1.34 22.32
N LEU A 16 -7.12 -0.24 21.79
CA LEU A 16 -7.92 0.91 21.35
C LEU A 16 -8.40 0.66 19.91
N LEU A 17 -9.71 0.68 19.74
CA LEU A 17 -10.50 0.53 18.52
C LEU A 17 -11.68 1.49 18.61
N ASP A 18 -12.34 1.81 17.48
CA ASP A 18 -13.54 2.65 17.45
C ASP A 18 -14.63 2.17 18.43
N SER A 19 -14.79 0.85 18.59
CA SER A 19 -15.76 0.24 19.51
C SER A 19 -15.38 0.31 21.00
N THR A 20 -14.13 0.64 21.30
CA THR A 20 -13.58 0.73 22.67
C THR A 20 -13.13 2.14 23.04
N ASN A 21 -13.12 3.04 22.06
CA ASN A 21 -12.85 4.46 22.26
C ASN A 21 -13.94 5.07 23.14
N ASN A 22 -13.53 5.72 24.23
CA ASN A 22 -14.39 6.26 25.28
C ASN A 22 -15.43 5.27 25.80
N LEU A 23 -15.06 3.98 25.88
CA LEU A 23 -15.92 2.93 26.43
C LEU A 23 -16.38 3.27 27.85
N PHE A 24 -15.48 3.85 28.65
CA PHE A 24 -15.78 4.42 29.96
C PHE A 24 -15.91 5.95 29.87
N ASN A 25 -17.09 6.39 29.45
CA ASN A 25 -17.55 7.78 29.48
C ASN A 25 -18.29 8.09 30.80
N ALA A 26 -18.77 9.33 30.96
CA ALA A 26 -19.49 9.80 32.14
C ALA A 26 -20.65 8.88 32.57
N GLU A 27 -21.45 8.40 31.61
CA GLU A 27 -22.59 7.52 31.89
C GLU A 27 -22.12 6.17 32.47
N ARG A 28 -21.14 5.54 31.81
CA ARG A 28 -20.63 4.25 32.28
C ARG A 28 -19.93 4.38 33.62
N ILE A 29 -19.15 5.44 33.84
CA ILE A 29 -18.48 5.70 35.12
C ILE A 29 -19.51 5.94 36.22
N ALA A 30 -20.59 6.70 35.95
CA ALA A 30 -21.67 6.94 36.92
C ALA A 30 -22.43 5.66 37.31
N SER A 31 -22.42 4.63 36.46
CA SER A 31 -23.03 3.33 36.76
C SER A 31 -22.15 2.44 37.66
N MET A 32 -20.90 2.82 37.93
CA MET A 32 -20.03 2.09 38.83
C MET A 32 -20.45 2.28 40.29
N LYS A 33 -20.01 1.37 41.17
CA LYS A 33 -20.15 1.61 42.62
C LYS A 33 -19.34 2.84 43.02
N SER A 34 -19.84 3.60 43.99
CA SER A 34 -19.08 4.74 44.54
C SER A 34 -17.78 4.34 45.22
N SER A 35 -17.69 3.10 45.71
CA SER A 35 -16.46 2.51 46.25
C SER A 35 -15.50 1.98 45.19
N ALA A 36 -15.91 1.96 43.91
CA ALA A 36 -15.14 1.31 42.86
C ALA A 36 -13.87 2.08 42.50
N ARG A 37 -12.86 1.35 42.02
CA ARG A 37 -11.64 1.92 41.43
C ARG A 37 -11.44 1.39 40.02
N ILE A 38 -10.96 2.25 39.13
CA ILE A 38 -10.66 1.88 37.74
C ILE A 38 -9.17 1.99 37.43
N ILE A 39 -8.63 1.01 36.71
CA ILE A 39 -7.21 0.91 36.37
C ILE A 39 -7.09 0.80 34.85
N ASN A 40 -6.32 1.70 34.24
CA ASN A 40 -5.99 1.61 32.81
C ASN A 40 -4.48 1.56 32.61
N VAL A 41 -4.00 0.39 32.20
CA VAL A 41 -2.61 0.11 31.84
C VAL A 41 -2.52 -0.47 30.42
N ALA A 42 -3.55 -0.22 29.58
CA ALA A 42 -3.67 -0.80 28.25
C ALA A 42 -3.39 0.22 27.14
N ARG A 43 -4.35 1.09 26.85
CA ARG A 43 -4.22 2.19 25.87
C ARG A 43 -4.96 3.43 26.37
N GLY A 44 -4.42 4.61 26.05
CA GLY A 44 -5.15 5.88 26.19
C GLY A 44 -6.43 5.89 25.36
N GLY A 45 -7.40 6.73 25.73
CA GLY A 45 -8.68 6.86 25.02
C GLY A 45 -9.71 5.76 25.27
N ILE A 46 -9.42 4.73 26.08
CA ILE A 46 -10.46 3.76 26.48
C ILE A 46 -11.39 4.36 27.55
N ILE A 47 -10.84 5.23 28.39
CA ILE A 47 -11.57 6.03 29.37
C ILE A 47 -11.51 7.47 28.88
N ASP A 48 -12.65 8.16 28.86
CA ASP A 48 -12.68 9.60 28.62
C ASP A 48 -12.01 10.31 29.81
N GLU A 49 -10.86 10.94 29.57
CA GLU A 49 -10.01 11.52 30.63
C GLU A 49 -10.68 12.69 31.36
N ALA A 50 -11.53 13.44 30.66
CA ALA A 50 -12.25 14.57 31.24
C ALA A 50 -13.39 14.07 32.15
N ASP A 51 -14.16 13.11 31.67
CA ASP A 51 -15.23 12.47 32.46
C ASP A 51 -14.68 11.76 33.69
N LEU A 52 -13.55 11.06 33.56
CA LEU A 52 -12.86 10.45 34.69
C LEU A 52 -12.45 11.50 35.74
N THR A 53 -11.87 12.61 35.29
CA THR A 53 -11.46 13.70 36.19
C THR A 53 -12.67 14.26 36.94
N GLN A 54 -13.79 14.49 36.25
CA GLN A 54 -15.01 14.98 36.86
C GLN A 54 -15.58 13.98 37.87
N ALA A 55 -15.62 12.70 37.51
CA ALA A 55 -16.12 11.64 38.38
C ALA A 55 -15.31 11.52 39.67
N LEU A 56 -13.98 11.61 39.59
CA LEU A 56 -13.09 11.59 40.76
C LEU A 56 -13.26 12.83 41.64
N ASN A 57 -13.36 14.01 41.03
CA ASN A 57 -13.49 15.26 41.79
C ASN A 57 -14.84 15.39 42.51
N ASN A 58 -15.89 14.79 41.94
CA ASN A 58 -17.24 14.74 42.49
C ASN A 58 -17.51 13.49 43.33
N ASP A 59 -16.48 12.68 43.64
CA ASP A 59 -16.58 11.49 44.47
C ASP A 59 -17.61 10.45 43.95
N ILE A 60 -17.78 10.38 42.62
CA ILE A 60 -18.64 9.39 41.92
C ILE A 60 -18.01 7.99 42.01
N ILE A 61 -16.68 7.91 41.96
CA ILE A 61 -15.90 6.68 42.18
C ILE A 61 -14.74 6.97 43.15
N ALA A 62 -14.21 5.93 43.79
CA ALA A 62 -13.26 6.08 44.89
C ALA A 62 -11.80 6.33 44.44
N GLY A 63 -11.46 6.11 43.17
CA GLY A 63 -10.12 6.37 42.67
C GLY A 63 -9.82 5.75 41.30
N ALA A 64 -8.68 6.13 40.74
CA ALA A 64 -8.19 5.55 39.50
C ALA A 64 -6.66 5.39 39.49
N ALA A 65 -6.15 4.47 38.67
CA ALA A 65 -4.72 4.35 38.36
C ALA A 65 -4.52 4.27 36.83
N ILE A 66 -3.78 5.20 36.26
CA ILE A 66 -3.66 5.39 34.80
C ILE A 66 -2.17 5.43 34.43
N ASP A 67 -1.75 4.52 33.56
CA ASP A 67 -0.38 4.46 33.01
C ASP A 67 -0.29 4.98 31.57
N VAL A 68 -1.41 5.11 30.88
CA VAL A 68 -1.50 5.40 29.43
C VAL A 68 -2.49 6.53 29.16
N PHE A 69 -2.19 7.39 28.19
CA PHE A 69 -2.93 8.65 27.96
C PHE A 69 -3.32 8.81 26.49
N GLU A 70 -4.40 9.55 26.20
CA GLU A 70 -4.82 9.85 24.82
C GLU A 70 -3.72 10.52 24.01
N SER A 71 -2.99 11.44 24.65
CA SER A 71 -1.84 12.12 24.07
C SER A 71 -0.64 11.95 24.99
N GLU A 72 0.44 11.40 24.43
CA GLU A 72 1.70 11.17 25.13
C GLU A 72 2.84 11.92 24.43
N PRO A 73 3.65 12.73 25.16
CA PRO A 73 3.68 12.89 26.61
C PRO A 73 2.48 13.66 27.19
N LEU A 74 2.08 13.32 28.42
CA LEU A 74 0.97 13.98 29.11
C LEU A 74 1.24 15.48 29.30
N ASP A 75 0.34 16.34 28.81
CA ASP A 75 0.43 17.78 29.00
C ASP A 75 0.31 18.14 30.49
N MET A 76 1.19 19.00 30.99
CA MET A 76 1.15 19.57 32.34
C MET A 76 -0.15 20.31 32.67
N LYS A 77 -0.93 20.70 31.66
CA LYS A 77 -2.26 21.29 31.79
C LYS A 77 -3.39 20.26 31.85
N SER A 78 -3.10 18.98 31.68
CA SER A 78 -4.12 17.92 31.69
C SER A 78 -4.92 17.95 33.01
N PRO A 79 -6.26 17.85 32.95
CA PRO A 79 -7.10 17.84 34.14
C PRO A 79 -6.80 16.66 35.07
N LEU A 80 -6.32 15.53 34.53
CA LEU A 80 -5.94 14.34 35.30
C LEU A 80 -4.89 14.63 36.36
N ILE A 81 -3.95 15.55 36.11
CA ILE A 81 -2.86 15.89 37.05
C ILE A 81 -3.39 16.45 38.37
N LYS A 82 -4.56 17.11 38.36
CA LYS A 82 -5.17 17.72 39.53
C LYS A 82 -6.34 16.92 40.09
N ALA A 83 -6.68 15.78 39.48
CA ALA A 83 -7.80 14.96 39.91
C ALA A 83 -7.55 14.36 41.30
N LYS A 84 -8.60 14.23 42.10
CA LYS A 84 -8.53 13.55 43.41
C LYS A 84 -8.30 12.05 43.21
N ASN A 85 -7.64 11.41 44.19
CA ASN A 85 -7.55 9.94 44.32
C ASN A 85 -7.08 9.21 43.05
N ILE A 86 -6.20 9.84 42.26
CA ILE A 86 -5.63 9.28 41.05
C ILE A 86 -4.14 8.96 41.23
N LEU A 87 -3.70 7.82 40.70
CA LEU A 87 -2.29 7.47 40.50
C LEU A 87 -1.98 7.56 39.02
N LEU A 88 -0.96 8.33 38.65
CA LEU A 88 -0.49 8.46 37.27
C LEU A 88 0.94 7.93 37.16
N THR A 89 1.19 7.10 36.14
CA THR A 89 2.54 6.66 35.76
C THR A 89 2.77 6.92 34.27
N PRO A 90 4.01 7.26 33.84
CA PRO A 90 4.28 7.67 32.46
C PRO A 90 4.59 6.46 31.55
N HIS A 91 3.58 5.66 31.23
CA HIS A 91 3.66 4.51 30.32
C HIS A 91 4.80 3.53 30.69
N LEU A 92 4.83 3.16 31.96
CA LEU A 92 5.89 2.32 32.53
C LEU A 92 5.61 0.83 32.45
N GLY A 93 4.46 0.39 31.92
CA GLY A 93 4.06 -1.02 31.89
C GLY A 93 5.10 -1.98 31.30
N ALA A 94 5.87 -1.56 30.30
CA ALA A 94 6.95 -2.34 29.69
C ALA A 94 8.37 -1.87 30.09
N SER A 95 8.47 -0.84 30.94
CA SER A 95 9.74 -0.21 31.33
C SER A 95 10.43 -0.99 32.47
N THR A 96 10.70 -2.27 32.23
CA THR A 96 11.45 -3.16 33.14
C THR A 96 12.68 -3.74 32.47
N HIS A 97 13.67 -4.15 33.27
CA HIS A 97 14.89 -4.78 32.76
C HIS A 97 14.57 -6.11 32.05
N GLU A 98 13.69 -6.91 32.64
CA GLU A 98 13.28 -8.22 32.12
C GLU A 98 12.51 -8.10 30.80
N ALA A 99 11.62 -7.11 30.67
CA ALA A 99 10.90 -6.86 29.42
C ALA A 99 11.85 -6.40 28.31
N SER A 100 12.77 -5.48 28.63
CA SER A 100 13.76 -4.99 27.68
C SER A 100 14.69 -6.10 27.19
N GLU A 101 15.18 -6.95 28.10
CA GLU A 101 16.00 -8.12 27.76
C GLU A 101 15.21 -9.12 26.91
N GLY A 102 13.97 -9.44 27.31
CA GLY A 102 13.11 -10.37 26.58
C GLY A 102 12.80 -9.92 25.16
N VAL A 103 12.45 -8.63 24.97
CA VAL A 103 12.24 -8.04 23.63
C VAL A 103 13.53 -8.07 22.82
N SER A 104 14.66 -7.65 23.41
CA SER A 104 15.95 -7.63 22.72
C SER A 104 16.35 -9.02 22.23
N PHE A 105 16.27 -10.03 23.10
CA PHE A 105 16.55 -11.42 22.76
C PHE A 105 15.58 -11.94 21.68
N GLY A 106 14.28 -11.63 21.82
CA GLY A 106 13.25 -11.99 20.85
C GLY A 106 13.52 -11.45 19.45
N ILE A 107 13.93 -10.19 19.34
CA ILE A 107 14.27 -9.56 18.05
C ILE A 107 15.58 -10.14 17.48
N CYS A 108 16.63 -10.27 18.29
CA CYS A 108 17.89 -10.87 17.83
C CYS A 108 17.68 -12.30 17.30
N ARG A 109 16.82 -13.08 17.96
CA ARG A 109 16.46 -14.43 17.50
C ARG A 109 15.70 -14.39 16.18
N GLN A 110 14.71 -13.50 16.02
CA GLN A 110 13.96 -13.38 14.77
C GLN A 110 14.88 -12.99 13.59
N ILE A 111 15.82 -12.06 13.81
CA ILE A 111 16.80 -11.67 12.79
C ILE A 111 17.72 -12.85 12.44
N ARG A 112 18.24 -13.56 13.45
CA ARG A 112 19.07 -14.75 13.23
C ARG A 112 18.35 -15.84 12.45
N ASP A 113 17.13 -16.19 12.88
CA ASP A 113 16.32 -17.25 12.26
C ASP A 113 15.97 -16.89 10.80
N PHE A 114 15.76 -15.61 10.50
CA PHE A 114 15.60 -15.14 9.13
C PHE A 114 16.90 -15.27 8.30
N ILE A 115 18.04 -14.83 8.83
CA ILE A 115 19.32 -14.86 8.09
C ILE A 115 19.81 -16.29 7.84
N LEU A 116 19.67 -17.18 8.83
CA LEU A 116 20.20 -18.54 8.75
C LEU A 116 19.22 -19.52 8.09
N ASP A 117 17.94 -19.41 8.42
CA ASP A 117 16.94 -20.42 8.08
C ASP A 117 15.83 -19.87 7.17
N GLU A 118 15.91 -18.60 6.75
CA GLU A 118 14.85 -17.89 6.02
C GLU A 118 13.49 -18.00 6.74
N LYS A 119 13.48 -18.02 8.07
CA LYS A 119 12.24 -18.08 8.84
C LYS A 119 11.76 -16.68 9.18
N LEU A 120 10.75 -16.20 8.46
CA LEU A 120 10.11 -14.91 8.75
C LEU A 120 9.06 -15.06 9.86
N SER A 121 9.24 -14.35 10.97
CA SER A 121 8.31 -14.35 12.11
C SER A 121 7.80 -12.94 12.37
N ASN A 122 6.49 -12.80 12.62
CA ASN A 122 5.81 -11.55 12.95
C ASN A 122 6.18 -10.34 12.04
N PRO A 123 6.18 -10.48 10.70
CA PRO A 123 6.43 -9.33 9.84
C PRO A 123 5.34 -8.27 10.04
N ILE A 124 5.76 -7.01 10.22
CA ILE A 124 4.84 -5.90 10.47
C ILE A 124 4.28 -5.34 9.14
N ASN A 125 5.00 -5.52 8.04
CA ASN A 125 4.74 -4.88 6.75
C ASN A 125 4.46 -5.87 5.61
N MET A 126 4.23 -7.14 5.92
CA MET A 126 4.05 -8.18 4.91
C MET A 126 2.99 -9.21 5.37
N PRO A 127 1.99 -9.53 4.53
CA PRO A 127 0.92 -10.47 4.88
C PRO A 127 1.32 -11.94 4.74
N ILE A 128 2.50 -12.22 4.16
CA ILE A 128 2.99 -13.57 3.90
C ILE A 128 4.14 -13.87 4.86
N THR A 129 4.02 -14.98 5.58
CA THR A 129 5.03 -15.45 6.54
C THR A 129 5.80 -16.67 6.03
N ASP A 130 5.24 -17.40 5.07
CA ASP A 130 5.90 -18.53 4.43
C ASP A 130 6.86 -18.05 3.33
N MET A 131 8.16 -18.24 3.54
CA MET A 131 9.18 -17.86 2.58
C MET A 131 9.17 -18.72 1.31
N ALA A 132 8.70 -19.97 1.36
CA ALA A 132 8.56 -20.79 0.17
C ALA A 132 7.45 -20.24 -0.74
N GLN A 133 6.29 -19.91 -0.15
CA GLN A 133 5.22 -19.22 -0.86
C GLN A 133 5.70 -17.87 -1.39
N LEU A 134 6.40 -17.08 -0.57
CA LEU A 134 6.91 -15.78 -1.00
C LEU A 134 7.86 -15.91 -2.19
N LYS A 135 8.78 -16.86 -2.18
CA LYS A 135 9.68 -17.13 -3.32
C LYS A 135 8.92 -17.50 -4.58
N GLN A 136 7.84 -18.26 -4.46
CA GLN A 136 6.99 -18.66 -5.57
C GLN A 136 6.26 -17.45 -6.17
N ILE A 137 5.69 -16.57 -5.35
CA ILE A 137 4.89 -15.45 -5.84
C ILE A 137 5.69 -14.17 -6.11
N LYS A 138 6.92 -14.08 -5.62
CA LYS A 138 7.79 -12.91 -5.77
C LYS A 138 7.84 -12.36 -7.21
N PRO A 139 7.95 -13.18 -8.27
CA PRO A 139 7.94 -12.66 -9.64
C PRO A 139 6.63 -11.96 -10.02
N PHE A 140 5.50 -12.42 -9.48
CA PHE A 140 4.19 -11.79 -9.68
C PHE A 140 4.06 -10.49 -8.90
N LEU A 141 4.64 -10.42 -7.69
CA LEU A 141 4.69 -9.19 -6.90
C LEU A 141 5.51 -8.11 -7.62
N GLU A 142 6.70 -8.47 -8.12
CA GLU A 142 7.58 -7.56 -8.88
C GLU A 142 6.93 -7.10 -10.19
N LEU A 143 6.27 -8.02 -10.90
CA LEU A 143 5.50 -7.67 -12.10
C LEU A 143 4.36 -6.71 -11.77
N ALA A 144 3.54 -7.00 -10.76
CA ALA A 144 2.42 -6.14 -10.40
C ALA A 144 2.87 -4.75 -9.94
N GLU A 145 3.93 -4.64 -9.14
CA GLU A 145 4.53 -3.35 -8.78
C GLU A 145 4.97 -2.58 -10.03
N THR A 146 5.57 -3.28 -10.98
CA THR A 146 6.00 -2.70 -12.26
C THR A 146 4.81 -2.22 -13.09
N LEU A 147 3.73 -3.00 -13.17
CA LEU A 147 2.49 -2.60 -13.85
C LEU A 147 1.91 -1.33 -13.21
N GLY A 148 1.89 -1.23 -11.88
CA GLY A 148 1.44 -0.04 -11.17
C GLY A 148 2.26 1.21 -11.51
N LYS A 149 3.59 1.09 -11.56
CA LYS A 149 4.48 2.18 -11.97
C LYS A 149 4.23 2.64 -13.41
N ILE A 150 3.97 1.69 -14.31
CA ILE A 150 3.69 1.96 -15.72
C ILE A 150 2.35 2.66 -15.87
N GLU A 151 1.29 2.10 -15.29
CA GLU A 151 -0.06 2.66 -15.39
C GLU A 151 -0.14 4.07 -14.80
N MET A 152 0.55 4.34 -13.67
CA MET A 152 0.60 5.69 -13.10
C MET A 152 1.25 6.70 -14.05
N GLN A 153 2.32 6.33 -14.75
CA GLN A 153 2.98 7.20 -15.74
C GLN A 153 2.13 7.35 -17.02
N LEU A 154 1.30 6.36 -17.34
CA LEU A 154 0.34 6.42 -18.44
C LEU A 154 -0.90 7.25 -18.12
N ALA A 155 -1.26 7.41 -16.85
CA ALA A 155 -2.37 8.26 -16.44
C ALA A 155 -2.09 9.74 -16.74
N GLU A 156 -3.10 10.46 -17.24
CA GLU A 156 -3.06 11.93 -17.47
C GLU A 156 -3.97 12.70 -16.50
N SER A 157 -4.83 11.98 -15.78
CA SER A 157 -5.75 12.52 -14.77
C SER A 157 -5.76 11.65 -13.50
N PRO A 158 -6.24 12.16 -12.35
CA PRO A 158 -6.23 11.42 -11.10
C PRO A 158 -6.97 10.08 -11.18
N VAL A 159 -6.35 9.03 -10.62
CA VAL A 159 -6.95 7.69 -10.53
C VAL A 159 -8.15 7.73 -9.57
N LYS A 160 -9.26 7.12 -9.99
CA LYS A 160 -10.50 6.97 -9.21
C LYS A 160 -10.73 5.55 -8.72
N SER A 161 -10.32 4.57 -9.52
CA SER A 161 -10.45 3.16 -9.16
C SER A 161 -9.33 2.33 -9.74
N VAL A 162 -9.01 1.25 -9.04
CA VAL A 162 -8.01 0.24 -9.40
C VAL A 162 -8.65 -1.14 -9.30
N SER A 163 -8.52 -1.95 -10.35
CA SER A 163 -8.85 -3.37 -10.35
C SER A 163 -7.64 -4.19 -10.78
N VAL A 164 -7.37 -5.29 -10.06
CA VAL A 164 -6.31 -6.24 -10.42
C VAL A 164 -6.88 -7.64 -10.49
N GLU A 165 -6.87 -8.21 -11.69
CA GLU A 165 -7.39 -9.53 -11.99
C GLU A 165 -6.25 -10.51 -12.22
N CYS A 166 -6.32 -11.66 -11.56
CA CYS A 166 -5.30 -12.71 -11.67
C CYS A 166 -5.91 -13.96 -12.30
N PHE A 167 -5.24 -14.52 -13.31
CA PHE A 167 -5.68 -15.69 -14.06
C PHE A 167 -4.64 -16.81 -14.04
N GLY A 168 -5.06 -18.00 -14.43
CA GLY A 168 -4.18 -19.16 -14.60
C GLY A 168 -3.79 -19.78 -13.27
N ASN A 169 -2.50 -20.04 -13.06
CA ASN A 169 -1.98 -20.67 -11.85
C ASN A 169 -1.67 -19.70 -10.69
N ILE A 170 -2.14 -18.45 -10.76
CA ILE A 170 -2.00 -17.47 -9.70
C ILE A 170 -3.11 -17.70 -8.66
N GLU A 171 -2.74 -17.91 -7.39
CA GLU A 171 -3.69 -18.10 -6.29
C GLU A 171 -3.75 -16.89 -5.32
N ASP A 172 -2.68 -16.08 -5.26
CA ASP A 172 -2.49 -15.01 -4.28
C ASP A 172 -2.84 -13.62 -4.84
N SER A 173 -4.08 -13.41 -5.29
CA SER A 173 -4.47 -12.14 -5.94
C SER A 173 -4.36 -10.92 -5.01
N LYS A 174 -4.61 -11.08 -3.71
CA LYS A 174 -4.56 -9.95 -2.76
C LYS A 174 -3.16 -9.37 -2.56
N PRO A 175 -2.11 -10.18 -2.23
CA PRO A 175 -0.73 -9.68 -2.20
C PRO A 175 -0.28 -9.03 -3.51
N ILE A 176 -0.65 -9.62 -4.66
CA ILE A 176 -0.32 -9.09 -5.99
C ILE A 176 -0.95 -7.71 -6.21
N ALA A 177 -2.23 -7.57 -5.91
CA ALA A 177 -2.94 -6.30 -6.04
C ALA A 177 -2.41 -5.23 -5.07
N LEU A 178 -2.00 -5.60 -3.87
CA LEU A 178 -1.31 -4.68 -2.94
C LEU A 178 0.06 -4.26 -3.48
N SER A 179 0.80 -5.17 -4.12
CA SER A 179 2.07 -4.85 -4.80
C SER A 179 1.86 -3.86 -5.94
N PHE A 180 0.78 -4.02 -6.71
CA PHE A 180 0.38 -3.06 -7.73
C PHE A 180 0.17 -1.65 -7.14
N LEU A 181 -0.59 -1.53 -6.03
CA LEU A 181 -0.78 -0.23 -5.37
C LEU A 181 0.53 0.37 -4.86
N ILE A 182 1.46 -0.44 -4.34
CA ILE A 182 2.80 0.01 -3.94
C ILE A 182 3.53 0.64 -5.13
N GLY A 183 3.44 0.01 -6.31
CA GLY A 183 3.99 0.55 -7.55
C GLY A 183 3.30 1.83 -8.00
N LEU A 184 1.96 1.84 -8.00
CA LEU A 184 1.13 2.97 -8.40
C LEU A 184 1.43 4.23 -7.58
N PHE A 185 1.67 4.09 -6.28
CA PHE A 185 1.92 5.22 -5.37
C PHE A 185 3.40 5.52 -5.10
N HIS A 186 4.32 4.86 -5.81
CA HIS A 186 5.77 4.91 -5.55
C HIS A 186 6.31 6.34 -5.43
N ASP A 187 5.91 7.23 -6.35
CA ASP A 187 6.39 8.62 -6.43
C ASP A 187 5.40 9.65 -5.86
N MET A 188 4.29 9.19 -5.25
CA MET A 188 3.17 10.06 -4.84
C MET A 188 3.01 10.22 -3.32
N THR A 189 3.89 9.63 -2.51
CA THR A 189 3.71 9.57 -1.05
C THR A 189 4.96 10.00 -0.29
N ASP A 190 4.80 10.91 0.68
CA ASP A 190 5.86 11.24 1.66
C ASP A 190 6.03 10.13 2.72
N ASN A 191 4.99 9.31 2.91
CA ASN A 191 4.95 8.20 3.85
C ASN A 191 5.35 6.88 3.17
N ARG A 192 6.09 6.03 3.88
CA ARG A 192 6.52 4.72 3.36
C ARG A 192 5.32 3.78 3.16
N ILE A 193 4.92 3.59 1.90
CA ILE A 193 3.89 2.63 1.51
C ILE A 193 4.41 1.18 1.60
N ASN A 194 3.54 0.25 2.01
CA ASN A 194 3.80 -1.18 2.14
C ASN A 194 2.51 -2.01 2.03
N PHE A 195 2.60 -3.34 2.12
CA PHE A 195 1.47 -4.25 1.92
C PHE A 195 0.34 -4.10 2.96
N VAL A 196 0.60 -3.52 4.13
CA VAL A 196 -0.41 -3.36 5.19
C VAL A 196 -1.20 -2.07 5.01
N ASN A 197 -0.53 -0.97 4.63
CA ASN A 197 -1.17 0.34 4.50
C ASN A 197 -1.60 0.70 3.07
N ALA A 198 -1.14 0.00 2.03
CA ALA A 198 -1.44 0.37 0.65
C ALA A 198 -2.95 0.48 0.34
N GLY A 199 -3.75 -0.48 0.82
CA GLY A 199 -5.21 -0.45 0.65
C GLY A 199 -5.87 0.71 1.39
N VAL A 200 -5.45 0.97 2.63
CA VAL A 200 -5.98 2.08 3.45
C VAL A 200 -5.64 3.43 2.81
N ILE A 201 -4.41 3.60 2.33
CA ILE A 201 -3.98 4.82 1.63
C ILE A 201 -4.80 5.05 0.35
N ALA A 202 -5.16 3.98 -0.38
CA ALA A 202 -6.04 4.09 -1.54
C ALA A 202 -7.44 4.61 -1.12
N GLU A 203 -8.04 4.01 -0.10
CA GLU A 203 -9.36 4.41 0.42
C GLU A 203 -9.37 5.86 0.94
N GLU A 204 -8.36 6.27 1.70
CA GLU A 204 -8.20 7.65 2.21
C GLU A 204 -8.09 8.68 1.07
N ARG A 205 -7.57 8.27 -0.08
CA ARG A 205 -7.48 9.09 -1.30
C ARG A 205 -8.74 9.01 -2.18
N GLY A 206 -9.76 8.28 -1.73
CA GLY A 206 -11.01 8.09 -2.49
C GLY A 206 -10.85 7.18 -3.71
N ILE A 207 -9.78 6.36 -3.75
CA ILE A 207 -9.53 5.40 -4.82
C ILE A 207 -10.19 4.08 -4.43
N SER A 208 -11.21 3.65 -5.17
CA SER A 208 -11.79 2.33 -4.94
C SER A 208 -10.83 1.24 -5.44
N PHE A 209 -10.68 0.17 -4.66
CA PHE A 209 -9.71 -0.89 -4.93
C PHE A 209 -10.38 -2.25 -4.89
N SER A 210 -10.15 -3.05 -5.93
CA SER A 210 -10.63 -4.43 -6.03
C SER A 210 -9.56 -5.37 -6.56
N HIS A 211 -9.68 -6.64 -6.18
CA HIS A 211 -8.85 -7.71 -6.72
C HIS A 211 -9.71 -8.96 -6.94
N SER A 212 -9.38 -9.77 -7.96
CA SER A 212 -10.13 -10.98 -8.28
C SER A 212 -9.21 -12.13 -8.70
N LEU A 213 -9.70 -13.36 -8.51
CA LEU A 213 -9.17 -14.55 -9.15
C LEU A 213 -10.17 -14.97 -10.22
N ASN A 214 -9.69 -15.17 -11.44
CA ASN A 214 -10.51 -15.55 -12.57
C ASN A 214 -10.03 -16.90 -13.13
N THR A 215 -11.00 -17.79 -13.36
CA THR A 215 -10.77 -19.17 -13.83
C THR A 215 -11.03 -19.33 -15.33
N GLU A 216 -11.37 -18.24 -16.02
CA GLU A 216 -11.53 -18.26 -17.47
C GLU A 216 -10.22 -18.66 -18.17
N PRO A 217 -10.32 -19.45 -19.25
CA PRO A 217 -9.15 -19.88 -20.00
C PRO A 217 -8.53 -18.68 -20.71
N VAL A 218 -7.26 -18.43 -20.43
CA VAL A 218 -6.43 -17.38 -21.06
C VAL A 218 -5.27 -18.00 -21.83
N SER A 219 -4.68 -17.24 -22.75
CA SER A 219 -3.57 -17.67 -23.61
C SER A 219 -2.24 -17.90 -22.87
N PHE A 220 -2.16 -17.53 -21.59
CA PHE A 220 -0.95 -17.60 -20.77
C PHE A 220 -1.16 -18.52 -19.56
N ALA A 221 -0.10 -19.19 -19.10
CA ALA A 221 -0.16 -20.04 -17.90
C ALA A 221 -0.48 -19.24 -16.62
N ASN A 222 -0.13 -17.96 -16.63
CA ASN A 222 -0.42 -16.96 -15.60
C ASN A 222 -0.62 -15.62 -16.30
N LEU A 223 -1.54 -14.79 -15.80
CA LEU A 223 -1.77 -13.46 -16.33
C LEU A 223 -2.25 -12.55 -15.19
N ILE A 224 -1.66 -11.38 -15.09
CA ILE A 224 -2.15 -10.28 -14.26
C ILE A 224 -2.68 -9.23 -15.23
N VAL A 225 -3.95 -8.88 -15.11
CA VAL A 225 -4.56 -7.76 -15.84
C VAL A 225 -4.87 -6.68 -14.81
N ALA A 226 -4.31 -5.50 -15.00
CA ALA A 226 -4.58 -4.35 -14.15
C ALA A 226 -5.34 -3.29 -14.93
N HIS A 227 -6.25 -2.62 -14.21
CA HIS A 227 -7.07 -1.53 -14.73
C HIS A 227 -7.01 -0.37 -13.76
N ILE A 228 -6.61 0.79 -14.24
CA ILE A 228 -6.89 2.06 -13.57
C ILE A 228 -7.96 2.83 -14.33
N THR A 229 -8.95 3.35 -13.61
CA THR A 229 -9.97 4.25 -14.18
C THR A 229 -9.70 5.67 -13.71
N THR A 230 -9.73 6.58 -14.67
CA THR A 230 -9.54 8.02 -14.49
C THR A 230 -10.77 8.78 -15.03
N ASP A 231 -10.73 10.12 -15.03
CA ASP A 231 -11.76 10.93 -15.68
C ASP A 231 -11.78 10.78 -17.20
N GLU A 232 -10.64 10.43 -17.80
CA GLU A 232 -10.46 10.39 -19.26
C GLU A 232 -10.66 8.99 -19.85
N GLY A 233 -10.74 7.96 -19.00
CA GLY A 233 -10.99 6.59 -19.41
C GLY A 233 -10.31 5.57 -18.52
N THR A 234 -10.33 4.31 -18.99
CA THR A 234 -9.66 3.18 -18.36
C THR A 234 -8.38 2.87 -19.10
N ILE A 235 -7.29 2.73 -18.35
CA ILE A 235 -6.01 2.22 -18.84
C ILE A 235 -5.92 0.77 -18.38
N GLU A 236 -5.68 -0.12 -19.33
CA GLU A 236 -5.50 -1.56 -19.09
C GLU A 236 -4.07 -1.93 -19.46
N VAL A 237 -3.37 -2.64 -18.57
CA VAL A 237 -2.08 -3.25 -18.89
C VAL A 237 -2.06 -4.68 -18.34
N ALA A 238 -1.65 -5.63 -19.18
CA ALA A 238 -1.52 -7.02 -18.79
C ALA A 238 -0.07 -7.48 -18.80
N GLY A 239 0.27 -8.34 -17.82
CA GLY A 239 1.59 -8.92 -17.70
C GLY A 239 1.56 -10.42 -17.38
N SER A 240 2.60 -11.11 -17.81
CA SER A 240 2.81 -12.53 -17.51
C SER A 240 4.27 -12.81 -17.14
N VAL A 241 4.50 -13.82 -16.32
CA VAL A 241 5.83 -14.30 -15.92
C VAL A 241 6.13 -15.60 -16.65
N PHE A 242 7.21 -15.58 -17.44
CA PHE A 242 7.64 -16.71 -18.25
C PHE A 242 8.86 -17.42 -17.65
N GLY A 243 8.92 -18.75 -17.81
CA GLY A 243 10.10 -19.57 -17.53
C GLY A 243 10.72 -19.32 -16.15
N ASP A 244 12.03 -19.06 -16.13
CA ASP A 244 12.83 -18.74 -14.93
C ASP A 244 12.56 -17.31 -14.41
N GLN A 245 11.30 -16.99 -14.12
CA GLN A 245 10.89 -15.74 -13.46
C GLN A 245 11.12 -14.47 -14.31
N HIS A 246 10.86 -14.55 -15.62
CA HIS A 246 11.01 -13.42 -16.52
C HIS A 246 9.68 -12.68 -16.73
N PRO A 247 9.47 -11.50 -16.09
CA PRO A 247 8.27 -10.71 -16.31
C PRO A 247 8.24 -10.15 -17.74
N ARG A 248 7.04 -10.07 -18.29
CA ARG A 248 6.71 -9.42 -19.56
C ARG A 248 5.41 -8.67 -19.44
N ILE A 249 5.37 -7.50 -20.07
CA ILE A 249 4.12 -6.88 -20.48
C ILE A 249 3.68 -7.61 -21.74
N VAL A 250 2.45 -8.11 -21.74
CA VAL A 250 1.88 -8.88 -22.84
C VAL A 250 0.74 -8.17 -23.56
N ASP A 251 0.14 -7.17 -22.90
CA ASP A 251 -0.87 -6.30 -23.49
C ASP A 251 -0.76 -4.89 -22.88
N ILE A 252 -0.95 -3.87 -23.72
CA ILE A 252 -1.15 -2.49 -23.29
C ILE A 252 -2.36 -1.96 -24.04
N MET A 253 -3.45 -1.62 -23.33
CA MET A 253 -4.66 -1.01 -23.90
C MET A 253 -5.25 -1.80 -25.09
N GLY A 254 -5.18 -3.14 -25.06
CA GLY A 254 -5.64 -4.04 -26.12
C GLY A 254 -4.65 -4.25 -27.27
N TYR A 255 -3.42 -3.75 -27.14
CA TYR A 255 -2.34 -4.00 -28.08
C TYR A 255 -1.42 -5.11 -27.53
N GLU A 256 -1.47 -6.28 -28.17
CA GLU A 256 -0.61 -7.41 -27.81
C GLU A 256 0.87 -7.06 -28.04
N VAL A 257 1.70 -7.22 -27.01
CA VAL A 257 3.13 -6.91 -27.03
C VAL A 257 3.94 -8.00 -26.31
N ASP A 258 5.27 -7.99 -26.43
CA ASP A 258 6.17 -8.83 -25.61
C ASP A 258 7.35 -7.97 -25.15
N VAL A 259 7.14 -7.21 -24.07
CA VAL A 259 8.11 -6.22 -23.59
C VAL A 259 8.67 -6.66 -22.25
N ARG A 260 10.01 -6.61 -22.10
CA ARG A 260 10.67 -6.66 -20.80
C ARG A 260 10.55 -5.31 -20.10
N PRO A 261 9.78 -5.18 -19.00
CA PRO A 261 9.56 -3.89 -18.36
C PRO A 261 10.77 -3.51 -17.49
N LYS A 262 11.79 -2.94 -18.13
CA LYS A 262 13.04 -2.54 -17.47
C LYS A 262 13.76 -1.47 -18.27
N GLY A 263 14.20 -0.43 -17.59
CA GLY A 263 14.93 0.69 -18.16
C GLY A 263 13.99 1.69 -18.81
N ASN A 264 14.58 2.53 -19.65
CA ASN A 264 13.85 3.63 -20.28
C ASN A 264 13.10 3.13 -21.51
N MET A 265 11.82 3.49 -21.57
CA MET A 265 10.89 3.05 -22.60
C MET A 265 10.10 4.24 -23.13
N LEU A 266 9.90 4.27 -24.45
CA LEU A 266 9.04 5.24 -25.11
C LEU A 266 7.80 4.50 -25.61
N PHE A 267 6.65 4.88 -25.08
CA PHE A 267 5.34 4.36 -25.48
C PHE A 267 4.77 5.35 -26.48
N VAL A 268 4.52 4.91 -27.72
CA VAL A 268 4.08 5.76 -28.82
C VAL A 268 2.84 5.17 -29.46
N GLN A 269 1.72 5.87 -29.38
CA GLN A 269 0.54 5.55 -30.18
C GLN A 269 0.54 6.42 -31.43
N ASN A 270 0.31 5.81 -32.59
CA ASN A 270 0.30 6.51 -33.87
C ASN A 270 -0.77 5.98 -34.82
N LYS A 271 -1.09 6.76 -35.85
CA LYS A 271 -1.87 6.30 -37.01
C LYS A 271 -1.05 5.26 -37.78
N ASP A 272 -1.67 4.16 -38.21
CA ASP A 272 -0.96 3.12 -38.98
C ASP A 272 -0.82 3.53 -40.46
N VAL A 273 0.15 4.41 -40.74
CA VAL A 273 0.42 4.93 -42.08
C VAL A 273 1.92 4.81 -42.44
N PRO A 274 2.27 4.76 -43.74
CA PRO A 274 3.66 4.59 -44.15
C PRO A 274 4.59 5.71 -43.63
N GLY A 275 5.76 5.31 -43.13
CA GLY A 275 6.86 6.22 -42.80
C GLY A 275 6.98 6.61 -41.32
N VAL A 276 5.99 6.30 -40.47
CA VAL A 276 6.00 6.71 -39.05
C VAL A 276 7.21 6.15 -38.29
N ILE A 277 7.47 4.84 -38.39
CA ILE A 277 8.64 4.20 -37.76
C ILE A 277 9.95 4.86 -38.21
N GLY A 278 10.05 5.19 -39.50
CA GLY A 278 11.23 5.86 -40.06
C GLY A 278 11.42 7.27 -39.48
N LYS A 279 10.34 8.05 -39.36
CA LYS A 279 10.38 9.38 -38.73
C LYS A 279 10.79 9.31 -37.27
N VAL A 280 10.20 8.39 -36.50
CA VAL A 280 10.55 8.19 -35.07
C VAL A 280 12.00 7.76 -34.91
N GLY A 281 12.44 6.75 -35.67
CA GLY A 281 13.82 6.27 -35.63
C GLY A 281 14.84 7.33 -36.05
N MET A 282 14.50 8.16 -37.04
CA MET A 282 15.35 9.28 -37.47
C MET A 282 15.49 10.34 -36.38
N LEU A 283 14.38 10.77 -35.76
CA LEU A 283 14.40 11.75 -34.67
C LEU A 283 15.21 11.24 -33.47
N LEU A 284 15.01 9.99 -33.06
CA LEU A 284 15.78 9.37 -31.99
C LEU A 284 17.27 9.31 -32.33
N GLY A 285 17.62 8.93 -33.56
CA GLY A 285 19.01 8.88 -34.03
C GLY A 285 19.67 10.26 -34.10
N GLU A 286 18.96 11.29 -34.58
CA GLU A 286 19.42 12.69 -34.60
C GLU A 286 19.63 13.24 -33.18
N GLY A 287 18.79 12.80 -32.24
CA GLY A 287 18.94 13.07 -30.80
C GLY A 287 20.07 12.27 -30.13
N GLY A 288 20.78 11.41 -30.86
CA GLY A 288 21.87 10.58 -30.32
C GLY A 288 21.39 9.43 -29.42
N VAL A 289 20.12 9.04 -29.51
CA VAL A 289 19.50 8.00 -28.69
C VAL A 289 19.66 6.64 -29.38
N ASN A 290 20.31 5.70 -28.70
CA ASN A 290 20.47 4.33 -29.20
C ASN A 290 19.23 3.50 -28.88
N ILE A 291 18.62 2.89 -29.90
CA ILE A 291 17.44 2.03 -29.76
C ILE A 291 17.89 0.61 -29.48
N ALA A 292 17.52 0.07 -28.31
CA ALA A 292 17.81 -1.30 -27.91
C ALA A 292 16.76 -2.29 -28.42
N GLU A 293 15.48 -1.88 -28.43
CA GLU A 293 14.37 -2.73 -28.87
C GLU A 293 13.26 -1.83 -29.43
N TYR A 294 12.62 -2.25 -30.53
CA TYR A 294 11.48 -1.54 -31.12
C TYR A 294 10.40 -2.57 -31.40
N LEU A 295 9.33 -2.51 -30.62
CA LEU A 295 8.16 -3.38 -30.77
C LEU A 295 7.00 -2.55 -31.29
N LEU A 296 6.23 -3.13 -32.22
CA LEU A 296 5.05 -2.51 -32.80
C LEU A 296 3.91 -3.53 -32.77
N SER A 297 2.78 -3.11 -32.21
CA SER A 297 1.53 -3.82 -32.28
C SER A 297 0.48 -2.97 -33.01
N ARG A 298 -0.49 -3.62 -33.63
CA ARG A 298 -1.52 -2.97 -34.45
C ARG A 298 -2.89 -3.49 -34.07
N THR A 299 -3.89 -2.63 -34.12
CA THR A 299 -5.28 -3.08 -33.95
C THR A 299 -5.70 -3.94 -35.15
N PRO A 300 -6.67 -4.86 -34.99
CA PRO A 300 -7.18 -5.68 -36.10
C PRO A 300 -7.71 -4.88 -37.30
N ASN A 301 -8.16 -3.64 -37.06
CA ASN A 301 -8.69 -2.74 -38.08
C ASN A 301 -7.60 -1.92 -38.80
N ASN A 302 -6.33 -1.99 -38.36
CA ASN A 302 -5.19 -1.21 -38.86
C ASN A 302 -5.43 0.32 -38.87
N ASP A 303 -6.23 0.85 -37.95
CA ASP A 303 -6.44 2.31 -37.85
C ASP A 303 -5.34 2.98 -37.00
N SER A 304 -4.78 2.22 -36.06
CA SER A 304 -3.80 2.67 -35.09
C SER A 304 -2.77 1.59 -34.78
N ALA A 305 -1.56 2.05 -34.45
CA ALA A 305 -0.47 1.21 -33.99
C ALA A 305 0.06 1.73 -32.65
N TYR A 306 0.59 0.82 -31.85
CA TYR A 306 1.22 1.11 -30.57
C TYR A 306 2.64 0.56 -30.58
N SER A 307 3.61 1.45 -30.41
CA SER A 307 5.02 1.10 -30.33
C SER A 307 5.52 1.19 -28.90
N VAL A 308 6.33 0.21 -28.50
CA VAL A 308 7.14 0.30 -27.28
C VAL A 308 8.60 0.23 -27.71
N ILE A 309 9.33 1.32 -27.46
CA ILE A 309 10.70 1.50 -27.90
C ILE A 309 11.60 1.57 -26.67
N LYS A 310 12.48 0.60 -26.50
CA LYS A 310 13.50 0.63 -25.47
C LYS A 310 14.74 1.33 -25.99
N PHE A 311 15.34 2.16 -25.16
CA PHE A 311 16.51 2.93 -25.55
C PHE A 311 17.49 3.11 -24.39
N ASP A 312 18.73 3.39 -24.76
CA ASP A 312 19.80 3.67 -23.80
C ASP A 312 19.86 5.18 -23.51
N GLY A 313 20.14 5.54 -22.25
CA GLY A 313 20.15 6.94 -21.81
C GLY A 313 18.74 7.53 -21.66
N GLU A 314 18.62 8.85 -21.62
CA GLU A 314 17.33 9.54 -21.46
C GLU A 314 17.02 10.38 -22.70
N ILE A 315 15.75 10.42 -23.09
CA ILE A 315 15.24 11.38 -24.05
C ILE A 315 14.99 12.68 -23.29
N ASN A 316 15.55 13.79 -23.79
CA ASN A 316 15.33 15.10 -23.19
C ASN A 316 13.97 15.69 -23.63
N GLU A 317 13.52 16.74 -22.94
CA GLU A 317 12.24 17.38 -23.24
C GLU A 317 12.17 17.90 -24.69
N GLU A 318 13.28 18.43 -25.24
CA GLU A 318 13.33 18.95 -26.61
C GLU A 318 13.04 17.87 -27.67
N LEU A 319 13.63 16.68 -27.50
CA LEU A 319 13.41 15.56 -28.39
C LEU A 319 12.00 14.96 -28.20
N LEU A 320 11.50 14.90 -26.96
CA LEU A 320 10.13 14.46 -26.69
C LEU A 320 9.09 15.38 -27.34
N GLU A 321 9.29 16.71 -27.25
CA GLU A 321 8.45 17.70 -27.93
C GLU A 321 8.56 17.63 -29.46
N SER A 322 9.73 17.28 -29.99
CA SER A 322 9.91 17.03 -31.42
C SER A 322 9.11 15.80 -31.89
N LEU A 323 9.06 14.75 -31.08
CA LEU A 323 8.23 13.56 -31.35
C LEU A 323 6.74 13.91 -31.31
N LYS A 324 6.28 14.68 -30.32
CA LYS A 324 4.87 15.13 -30.22
C LYS A 324 4.39 15.94 -31.44
N LYS A 325 5.31 16.61 -32.15
CA LYS A 325 5.00 17.42 -33.33
C LYS A 325 4.84 16.60 -34.62
N VAL A 326 5.08 15.29 -34.58
CA VAL A 326 4.86 14.42 -35.74
C VAL A 326 3.35 14.18 -35.90
N ASP A 327 2.77 14.66 -37.01
CA ASP A 327 1.31 14.64 -37.27
C ASP A 327 0.62 13.26 -37.16
N GLU A 328 1.40 12.19 -37.34
CA GLU A 328 0.91 10.82 -37.24
C GLU A 328 0.92 10.26 -35.80
N ILE A 329 1.68 10.87 -34.88
CA ILE A 329 1.76 10.47 -33.48
C ILE A 329 0.55 11.04 -32.73
N LEU A 330 -0.18 10.16 -32.06
CA LEU A 330 -1.36 10.51 -31.25
C LEU A 330 -0.96 10.78 -29.81
N THR A 331 -0.14 9.90 -29.23
CA THR A 331 0.40 10.05 -27.88
C THR A 331 1.83 9.54 -27.85
N VAL A 332 2.67 10.20 -27.04
CA VAL A 332 4.04 9.75 -26.77
C VAL A 332 4.38 10.01 -25.31
N LYS A 333 4.81 8.96 -24.62
CA LYS A 333 5.18 9.00 -23.21
C LYS A 333 6.50 8.29 -22.99
N GLN A 334 7.41 8.95 -22.30
CA GLN A 334 8.62 8.34 -21.79
C GLN A 334 8.35 7.80 -20.39
N LEU A 335 8.62 6.51 -20.21
CA LEU A 335 8.43 5.79 -18.97
C LEU A 335 9.77 5.30 -18.42
N HIS A 336 9.87 5.32 -17.10
CA HIS A 336 11.01 4.84 -16.33
C HIS A 336 10.57 3.69 -15.43
N VAL A 337 11.21 2.53 -15.59
CA VAL A 337 10.90 1.29 -14.87
C VAL A 337 12.16 0.61 -14.37
#